data_AF-K9WPJ5-F1
#
_entry.id   AF-K9WPJ5-F1
#
_cell.length_a   1.000
_cell.length_b   1.000
_cell.length_c   1.000
_cell.angle_alpha   90.00
_cell.angle_beta   90.00
_cell.angle_gamma   90.00
#
_symmetry.space_group_name_H-M   'P 1'
#
loop_
_entity.id
_entity.type
_entity.pdbx_description
1 polymer ?
#
loop_
_entity_poly.entity_id
_entity_poly.type
_entity_poly.pdbx_seq_one_letter_code
_entity_poly.pdbx_strand_id
1 'polypeptide(L)' 'MPKLELTVNQVIDLVKQLPKKDKFAVLHALNQETGTRSEEEQSKQEEQQLRALSAKRGLDWDRLSEDDRDVLANKLLR' A
#
# COMPACT_ATOMS: atom_id res chain seq x y z
N MET A 1 7.83 -20.73 31.52
CA MET A 1 6.54 -20.57 30.81
C MET A 1 6.69 -21.27 29.46
N PRO A 2 5.73 -22.10 29.02
CA PRO A 2 5.80 -22.70 27.71
C PRO A 2 5.81 -21.60 26.64
N LYS A 3 6.76 -21.66 25.71
CA LYS A 3 6.86 -20.72 24.59
C LYS A 3 5.92 -21.21 23.51
N LEU A 4 4.97 -20.39 23.10
CA LEU A 4 4.07 -20.73 22.00
C LEU A 4 4.86 -20.58 20.69
N GLU A 5 5.11 -21.70 20.01
CA GLU A 5 5.73 -21.69 18.69
C GLU A 5 4.64 -21.78 17.62
N LEU A 6 4.52 -20.72 16.82
CA LEU A 6 3.63 -20.66 15.68
C LEU A 6 4.45 -20.70 14.40
N THR A 7 4.01 -21.52 13.45
CA THR A 7 4.52 -21.46 12.08
C THR A 7 4.02 -20.18 11.39
N VAL A 8 4.74 -19.74 10.36
CA VAL A 8 4.35 -18.58 9.55
C VAL A 8 2.92 -18.72 9.00
N ASN A 9 2.55 -19.92 8.54
CA ASN A 9 1.20 -20.18 8.01
C ASN A 9 0.12 -20.03 9.09
N GLN A 10 0.37 -20.49 10.31
CA GLN A 10 -0.57 -20.31 11.43
C GLN A 10 -0.75 -18.83 11.77
N VAL A 11 0.31 -18.02 11.73
CA VAL A 11 0.21 -16.57 11.93
C VAL A 11 -0.63 -15.92 10.82
N ILE A 12 -0.38 -16.28 9.56
CA ILE A 12 -1.14 -15.75 8.41
C ILE A 12 -2.62 -16.10 8.53
N ASP A 13 -2.95 -17.35 8.89
CA ASP A 13 -4.33 -17.79 9.00
C ASP A 13 -5.06 -17.15 10.19
N LEU A 14 -4.34 -16.78 11.26
CA LEU A 14 -4.90 -15.96 12.34
C LEU A 14 -5.22 -14.54 11.85
N VAL A 15 -4.30 -13.90 11.11
CA VAL A 15 -4.54 -12.55 10.55
C VAL A 15 -5.72 -12.55 9.57
N LYS A 16 -5.89 -13.60 8.78
CA LYS A 16 -7.03 -13.73 7.85
C LYS A 16 -8.40 -13.77 8.54
N GLN A 17 -8.46 -14.21 9.80
CA GLN A 17 -9.71 -14.29 10.56
C GLN A 17 -10.12 -12.92 11.15
N LEU A 18 -9.24 -11.93 11.15
CA LEU A 18 -9.54 -10.60 11.68
C LEU A 18 -10.60 -9.85 10.85
N PRO A 19 -11.33 -8.90 11.45
CA PRO A 19 -12.10 -7.91 10.71
C PRO A 19 -11.21 -7.07 9.77
N LYS A 20 -11.80 -6.54 8.69
CA LYS A 20 -11.06 -5.77 7.67
C LYS A 20 -10.24 -4.61 8.27
N LYS A 21 -10.81 -3.90 9.25
CA LYS A 21 -10.15 -2.78 9.96
C LYS A 21 -8.87 -3.23 10.67
N ASP A 22 -8.89 -4.40 11.29
CA ASP A 22 -7.77 -4.91 12.09
C ASP A 22 -6.69 -5.54 11.21
N LYS A 23 -7.05 -6.09 10.05
CA LYS A 23 -6.07 -6.49 9.03
C LYS A 23 -5.23 -5.30 8.54
N PHE A 24 -5.85 -4.13 8.35
CA PHE A 24 -5.14 -2.90 7.99
C PHE A 24 -4.20 -2.44 9.11
N ALA A 25 -4.61 -2.57 10.37
CA ALA A 25 -3.75 -2.25 11.50
C ALA A 25 -2.51 -3.15 11.55
N VAL A 26 -2.67 -4.46 11.30
CA VAL A 26 -1.55 -5.41 11.20
C VAL A 26 -0.62 -5.05 10.04
N LEU A 27 -1.17 -4.77 8.85
CA LEU A 27 -0.37 -4.37 7.69
C LEU A 27 0.43 -3.08 7.95
N HIS A 28 -0.21 -2.08 8.56
CA HIS A 28 0.43 -0.82 8.92
C HIS A 28 1.58 -1.03 9.92
N ALA A 29 1.40 -1.88 10.93
CA ALA A 29 2.46 -2.23 11.88
C ALA A 29 3.64 -2.92 11.19
N LEU A 30 3.38 -3.88 10.30
CA LEU A 30 4.40 -4.57 9.52
C LEU A 30 5.19 -3.61 8.61
N ASN A 31 4.50 -2.67 7.95
CA ASN A 31 5.15 -1.67 7.10
C ASN A 31 6.08 -0.76 7.89
N GLN A 32 5.67 -0.31 9.09
CA GLN A 32 6.51 0.51 9.97
C GLN A 32 7.76 -0.24 10.48
N GLU A 33 7.65 -1.54 10.75
CA GLU A 33 8.80 -2.37 11.16
C GLU A 33 9.79 -2.61 10.02
N THR A 34 9.30 -2.64 8.77
CA THR A 34 10.15 -2.80 7.57
C THR A 34 10.74 -1.48 7.03
N GLY A 35 10.67 -0.41 7.83
CA GLY A 35 11.05 0.95 7.45
C GLY A 35 12.28 1.01 6.54
N THR A 36 12.12 1.73 5.41
CA THR A 36 13.08 2.10 4.35
C THR A 36 13.03 1.39 2.99
N ARG A 37 12.64 0.10 2.86
CA ARG A 37 12.66 -0.54 1.52
C ARG A 37 11.30 -0.58 0.81
N SER A 38 10.25 -0.80 1.58
CA SER A 38 8.89 -0.94 1.03
C SER A 38 8.27 0.39 0.63
N GLU A 39 8.59 1.50 1.31
CA GLU A 39 7.99 2.80 1.01
C GLU A 39 8.47 3.37 -0.34
N GLU A 40 9.76 3.26 -0.67
CA GLU A 40 10.26 3.68 -2.00
C GLU A 40 9.76 2.76 -3.12
N GLU A 41 9.70 1.45 -2.88
CA GLU A 41 9.24 0.47 -3.88
C GLU A 41 7.71 0.56 -4.07
N GLN A 42 6.93 0.77 -3.00
CA GLN A 42 5.50 1.04 -3.07
C GLN A 42 5.22 2.40 -3.71
N SER A 43 5.95 3.46 -3.33
CA SER A 43 5.84 4.77 -3.95
C SER A 43 6.10 4.69 -5.46
N LYS A 44 7.14 3.97 -5.90
CA LYS A 44 7.43 3.74 -7.32
C LYS A 44 6.34 2.93 -8.03
N GLN A 45 5.78 1.91 -7.38
CA GLN A 45 4.70 1.11 -7.98
C GLN A 45 3.37 1.88 -8.05
N GLU A 46 3.04 2.64 -7.02
CA GLU A 46 1.87 3.53 -6.98
C GLU A 46 2.01 4.63 -8.05
N GLU A 47 3.18 5.25 -8.18
CA GLU A 47 3.44 6.25 -9.20
C GLU A 47 3.35 5.67 -10.63
N GLN A 48 3.85 4.45 -10.86
CA GLN A 48 3.70 3.76 -12.15
C GLN A 48 2.23 3.46 -12.48
N GLN A 49 1.45 3.02 -11.49
CA GLN A 49 0.02 2.80 -11.68
C GLN A 49 -0.73 4.10 -11.99
N LEU A 50 -0.37 5.19 -11.31
CA LEU A 50 -0.94 6.52 -11.53
C LEU A 50 -0.57 7.08 -12.92
N ARG A 51 0.68 6.91 -13.37
CA ARG A 51 1.09 7.22 -14.75
C ARG A 51 0.27 6.44 -15.78
N ALA A 52 0.09 5.13 -15.57
CA ALA A 52 -0.68 4.28 -16.48
C ALA A 52 -2.18 4.65 -16.51
N LEU A 53 -2.77 4.98 -15.36
CA LEU A 53 -4.16 5.41 -15.23
C LEU A 53 -4.40 6.79 -15.85
N SER A 54 -3.43 7.69 -15.76
CA SER A 54 -3.45 9.02 -16.37
C SER A 54 -3.36 8.93 -17.88
N ALA A 55 -2.42 8.13 -18.39
CA ALA A 55 -2.28 7.88 -19.83
C ALA A 55 -3.56 7.28 -20.45
N LYS A 56 -4.22 6.34 -19.74
CA LYS A 56 -5.52 5.80 -20.16
C LYS A 56 -6.64 6.84 -20.25
N ARG A 57 -6.50 7.97 -19.56
CA ARG A 57 -7.45 9.09 -19.58
C ARG A 57 -6.99 10.26 -20.45
N GLY A 58 -5.91 10.09 -21.22
CA GLY A 58 -5.34 11.14 -22.07
C GLY A 58 -4.61 12.24 -21.30
N LEU A 59 -4.26 12.01 -20.04
CA LEU A 59 -3.56 12.95 -19.17
C LEU A 59 -2.08 12.56 -19.05
N ASP A 60 -1.20 13.56 -19.14
CA ASP A 60 0.25 13.40 -19.01
C ASP A 60 0.70 13.72 -17.58
N TRP A 61 0.88 12.67 -16.78
CA TRP A 61 1.24 12.75 -15.35
C TRP A 61 2.52 13.57 -15.11
N ASP A 62 3.50 13.45 -16.01
CA ASP A 62 4.80 14.10 -15.85
C ASP A 62 4.74 15.61 -16.16
N ARG A 63 3.67 16.07 -16.83
CA ARG A 63 3.38 17.49 -17.08
C ARG A 63 2.50 18.17 -16.03
N LEU A 64 1.90 17.40 -15.12
CA LEU A 64 1.07 17.95 -14.05
C LEU A 64 1.93 18.60 -12.96
N SER A 65 1.43 19.69 -12.39
CA SER A 65 1.97 20.27 -11.17
C SER A 65 1.76 19.31 -9.99
N GLU A 66 2.53 19.48 -8.92
CA GLU A 66 2.41 18.65 -7.72
C GLU A 66 0.98 18.71 -7.13
N ASP A 67 0.39 19.90 -7.07
CA ASP A 67 -0.99 20.12 -6.63
C ASP A 67 -2.03 19.40 -7.53
N ASP A 68 -1.81 19.40 -8.85
CA ASP A 68 -2.71 18.71 -9.79
C ASP A 68 -2.58 17.18 -9.70
N ARG A 69 -1.38 16.68 -9.38
CA ARG A 69 -1.15 15.23 -9.15
C ARG A 69 -1.89 14.75 -7.92
N ASP A 70 -1.90 15.53 -6.83
CA ASP A 70 -2.63 15.18 -5.60
C ASP A 70 -4.15 15.13 -5.81
N VAL A 71 -4.68 16.07 -6.59
CA VAL A 71 -6.10 16.08 -6.99
C VAL A 71 -6.43 14.88 -7.87
N LEU A 72 -5.53 14.52 -8.79
CA LEU A 72 -5.71 13.39 -9.69
C LEU A 72 -5.60 12.05 -8.96
N ALA A 73 -4.62 11.88 -8.07
CA ALA A 73 -4.47 10.69 -7.24
C ALA A 73 -5.73 10.43 -6.39
N ASN A 74 -6.27 11.48 -5.75
CA ASN A 74 -7.52 11.39 -4.99
C ASN A 74 -8.74 11.02 -5.85
N LYS A 75 -8.80 11.46 -7.13
CA LYS A 75 -9.85 11.08 -8.07
C LYS A 75 -9.71 9.66 -8.62
N LEU A 76 -8.50 9.11 -8.67
CA LEU A 76 -8.21 7.79 -9.23
C LEU A 76 -8.32 6.65 -8.21
N LEU A 77 -8.15 6.96 -6.92
CA LEU A 77 -8.21 6.01 -5.80
C LEU A 77 -9.62 5.90 -5.17
N ARG A 78 -10.63 6.59 -5.73
CA ARG A 78 -12.06 6.46 -5.38
C ARG A 78 -12.81 5.68 -6.46
#